data_AF-A0A1H5IDX3-F1
#
_entry.id   AF-A0A1H5IDX3-F1
#
_cell.length_a   1.000
_cell.length_b   1.000
_cell.length_c   1.000
_cell.angle_alpha   90.00
_cell.angle_beta   90.00
_cell.angle_gamma   90.00
#
_symmetry.space_group_name_H-M   'P 1'
#
loop_
_entity.id
_entity.type
_entity.pdbx_description
1 polymer ?
#
loop_
_entity_poly.entity_id
_entity_poly.type
_entity_poly.pdbx_seq_one_letter_code
_entity_poly.pdbx_strand_id
1 'polypeptide(L)'
;MATIDIIRSACSKLDELDHKLRAVEIREARERREAEERAKEAAHYRSREHLMQVQTAARNYQARADDALQPWGLRARAPVLGEPLGDYRREILDQVRRQLPDSHQLRAVRPRRLDADALDAIEPQLLNAVRVAATQPDTVPQGQLRAVHDIDQNGLKITKWIGQDSFIHEFTRPGRHARIRTPDNYQDRPFFR
;
A
#
# COMPACT_ATOMS: atom_id res chain seq x y z
N MET A 1 -65.42 -61.99 18.17
CA MET A 1 -64.39 -61.41 19.06
C MET A 1 -63.01 -61.29 18.38
N ALA A 2 -62.58 -62.24 17.53
CA ALA A 2 -61.26 -62.21 16.88
C ALA A 2 -60.95 -60.97 15.99
N THR A 3 -61.95 -60.32 15.40
CA THR A 3 -61.77 -59.15 14.52
C THR A 3 -61.35 -57.87 15.24
N ILE A 4 -61.76 -57.69 16.51
CA ILE A 4 -61.46 -56.48 17.30
C ILE A 4 -59.98 -56.47 17.74
N ASP A 5 -59.43 -57.65 18.09
CA ASP A 5 -58.04 -57.78 18.51
C ASP A 5 -57.05 -57.57 17.36
N ILE A 6 -57.42 -58.00 16.14
CA ILE A 6 -56.64 -57.77 14.93
C ILE A 6 -56.56 -56.27 14.62
N ILE A 7 -57.69 -55.54 14.74
CA ILE A 7 -57.74 -54.09 14.52
C ILE A 7 -56.90 -53.37 15.58
N ARG A 8 -56.99 -53.76 16.86
CA ARG A 8 -56.18 -53.16 17.93
C ARG A 8 -54.68 -53.37 17.73
N SER A 9 -54.26 -54.57 17.29
CA SER A 9 -52.86 -54.86 16.95
C SER A 9 -52.38 -54.11 15.71
N ALA A 10 -53.26 -53.87 14.73
CA ALA A 10 -52.94 -53.06 13.57
C ALA A 10 -52.75 -51.58 13.94
N CYS A 11 -53.61 -51.03 14.81
CA CYS A 11 -53.47 -49.66 15.29
C CYS A 11 -52.18 -49.47 16.09
N SER A 12 -51.82 -50.39 17.00
CA SER A 12 -50.57 -50.27 17.77
C SER A 12 -49.33 -50.30 16.89
N LYS A 13 -49.35 -51.10 15.81
CA LYS A 13 -48.25 -51.13 14.83
C LYS A 13 -48.16 -49.84 14.01
N LEU A 14 -49.29 -49.22 13.69
CA LEU A 14 -49.32 -47.92 13.01
C LEU A 14 -48.74 -46.81 13.90
N ASP A 15 -49.09 -46.81 15.19
CA ASP A 15 -48.53 -45.85 16.17
C ASP A 15 -47.00 -46.02 16.32
N GLU A 16 -46.52 -47.27 16.38
CA GLU A 16 -45.08 -47.56 16.40
C GLU A 16 -44.36 -47.08 15.14
N LEU A 17 -44.99 -47.22 13.96
CA LEU A 17 -44.42 -46.76 12.70
C LEU A 17 -44.40 -45.23 12.64
N ASP A 18 -45.45 -44.54 13.09
CA ASP A 18 -45.49 -43.07 13.14
C ASP A 18 -44.40 -42.51 14.08
N HIS A 19 -44.21 -43.12 15.25
CA HIS A 19 -43.12 -42.75 16.15
C HIS A 19 -41.73 -42.95 15.53
N LYS A 20 -41.52 -44.05 14.80
CA LYS A 20 -40.26 -44.31 14.08
C LYS A 20 -40.06 -43.31 12.95
N LEU A 21 -41.11 -42.95 12.21
CA LEU A 21 -41.05 -42.00 11.10
C LEU A 21 -40.69 -40.60 11.61
N ARG A 22 -41.35 -40.12 12.67
CA ARG A 22 -40.99 -38.86 13.34
C ARG A 22 -39.56 -38.87 13.87
N ALA A 23 -39.10 -39.99 14.41
CA ALA A 23 -37.72 -40.11 14.88
C ALA A 23 -36.69 -40.03 13.74
N VAL A 24 -37.02 -40.57 12.56
CA VAL A 24 -36.19 -40.45 11.35
C VAL A 24 -36.21 -39.01 10.84
N GLU A 25 -37.38 -38.37 10.76
CA GLU A 25 -37.50 -36.97 10.33
C GLU A 25 -36.71 -36.00 11.23
N ILE A 26 -36.75 -36.21 12.55
CA ILE A 26 -35.96 -35.41 13.51
C ILE A 26 -34.45 -35.62 13.29
N ARG A 27 -34.02 -36.84 13.00
CA ARG A 27 -32.60 -37.14 12.70
C ARG A 27 -32.17 -36.48 11.40
N GLU A 28 -32.94 -36.63 10.32
CA GLU A 28 -32.64 -36.00 9.04
C GLU A 28 -32.64 -34.47 9.13
N ALA A 29 -33.60 -33.88 9.86
CA ALA A 29 -33.65 -32.44 10.07
C ALA A 29 -32.45 -31.93 10.86
N ARG A 30 -31.97 -32.69 11.86
CA ARG A 30 -30.77 -32.37 12.62
C ARG A 30 -29.51 -32.49 11.75
N GLU A 31 -29.38 -33.55 10.97
CA GLU A 31 -28.25 -33.74 10.05
C GLU A 31 -28.18 -32.63 8.99
N ARG A 32 -29.32 -32.20 8.43
CA ARG A 32 -29.37 -31.06 7.50
C ARG A 32 -28.94 -29.76 8.16
N ARG A 33 -29.41 -29.48 9.38
CA ARG A 33 -29.01 -28.28 10.14
C ARG A 33 -27.51 -28.29 10.44
N GLU A 34 -26.98 -29.41 10.91
CA GLU A 34 -25.53 -29.55 11.17
C GLU A 34 -24.70 -29.43 9.88
N ALA A 35 -25.19 -29.97 8.75
CA ALA A 35 -24.54 -29.82 7.46
C ALA A 35 -24.56 -28.36 6.96
N GLU A 36 -25.67 -27.65 7.13
CA GLU A 36 -25.78 -26.23 6.80
C GLU A 36 -24.88 -25.35 7.67
N GLU A 37 -24.78 -25.64 8.97
CA GLU A 37 -23.88 -24.92 9.88
C GLU A 37 -22.41 -25.14 9.49
N ARG A 38 -22.00 -26.38 9.23
CA ARG A 38 -20.64 -26.68 8.72
C ARG A 38 -20.37 -25.99 7.39
N ALA A 39 -21.34 -25.93 6.49
CA ALA A 39 -21.19 -25.24 5.20
C ALA A 39 -21.02 -23.72 5.39
N LYS A 40 -21.78 -23.10 6.31
CA LYS A 40 -21.66 -21.67 6.65
C LYS A 40 -20.31 -21.37 7.30
N GLU A 41 -19.85 -22.20 8.23
CA GLU A 41 -18.54 -22.07 8.85
C GLU A 41 -17.43 -22.18 7.80
N ALA A 42 -17.46 -23.21 6.95
CA ALA A 42 -16.48 -23.38 5.88
C ALA A 42 -16.45 -22.19 4.91
N ALA A 43 -17.61 -21.63 4.55
CA ALA A 43 -17.71 -20.43 3.72
C ALA A 43 -17.10 -19.20 4.42
N HIS A 44 -17.35 -19.04 5.73
CA HIS A 44 -16.76 -17.96 6.52
C HIS A 44 -15.24 -18.10 6.61
N TYR A 45 -14.71 -19.30 6.85
CA TYR A 45 -13.26 -19.55 6.84
C TYR A 45 -12.62 -19.19 5.50
N ARG A 46 -13.21 -19.63 4.38
CA ARG A 46 -12.71 -19.28 3.04
C ARG A 46 -12.72 -17.78 2.78
N SER A 47 -13.77 -17.08 3.21
CA SER A 47 -13.85 -15.61 3.11
C SER A 47 -12.76 -14.92 3.93
N ARG A 48 -12.54 -15.37 5.17
CA ARG A 48 -11.48 -14.85 6.04
C ARG A 48 -10.08 -15.10 5.46
N GLU A 49 -9.81 -16.30 4.97
CA GLU A 49 -8.54 -16.64 4.32
C GLU A 49 -8.29 -15.76 3.10
N HIS A 50 -9.31 -15.57 2.26
CA HIS A 50 -9.21 -14.67 1.11
C HIS A 50 -8.87 -13.24 1.52
N LEU A 51 -9.54 -12.69 2.54
CA LEU A 51 -9.24 -11.34 3.06
C LEU A 51 -7.80 -11.24 3.58
N MET A 52 -7.29 -12.26 4.28
CA MET A 52 -5.91 -12.29 4.76
C MET A 52 -4.89 -12.36 3.61
N GLN A 53 -5.20 -13.10 2.55
CA GLN A 53 -4.35 -13.17 1.36
C GLN A 53 -4.28 -11.82 0.64
N VAL A 54 -5.43 -11.18 0.42
CA VAL A 54 -5.49 -9.84 -0.20
C VAL A 54 -4.74 -8.82 0.63
N GLN A 55 -4.89 -8.84 1.97
CA GLN A 55 -4.18 -7.93 2.85
C GLN A 55 -2.66 -8.16 2.81
N THR A 56 -2.22 -9.42 2.77
CA THR A 56 -0.80 -9.75 2.65
C THR A 56 -0.22 -9.26 1.32
N ALA A 57 -0.95 -9.45 0.22
CA ALA A 57 -0.54 -8.95 -1.09
C ALA A 57 -0.45 -7.41 -1.10
N ALA A 58 -1.39 -6.72 -0.48
CA ALA A 58 -1.37 -5.27 -0.36
C ALA A 58 -0.18 -4.78 0.48
N ARG A 59 0.18 -5.45 1.57
CA ARG A 59 1.39 -5.11 2.36
C ARG A 59 2.69 -5.33 1.59
N ASN A 60 2.79 -6.41 0.83
CA ASN A 60 3.94 -6.65 -0.03
C ASN A 60 4.07 -5.57 -1.11
N TYR A 61 2.94 -5.08 -1.63
CA TYR A 61 2.92 -3.96 -2.55
C TYR A 61 3.32 -2.64 -1.87
N GLN A 62 2.83 -2.40 -0.65
CA GLN A 62 3.23 -1.24 0.15
C GLN A 62 4.75 -1.18 0.32
N ALA A 63 5.39 -2.30 0.68
CA ALA A 63 6.84 -2.37 0.84
C ALA A 63 7.59 -1.97 -0.45
N ARG A 64 7.15 -2.48 -1.61
CA ARG A 64 7.74 -2.10 -2.91
C ARG A 64 7.58 -0.61 -3.23
N ALA A 65 6.44 -0.02 -2.87
CA ALA A 65 6.20 1.40 -3.07
C ALA A 65 6.97 2.26 -2.06
N ASP A 66 7.08 1.81 -0.81
CA ASP A 66 7.93 2.42 0.22
C ASP A 66 9.39 2.47 -0.24
N ASP A 67 9.91 1.40 -0.83
CA ASP A 67 11.27 1.34 -1.37
C ASP A 67 11.52 2.34 -2.52
N ALA A 68 10.47 2.79 -3.22
CA ALA A 68 10.55 3.82 -4.25
C ALA A 68 10.41 5.24 -3.69
N LEU A 69 9.64 5.39 -2.61
CA LEU A 69 9.36 6.67 -1.95
C LEU A 69 10.37 7.02 -0.83
N GLN A 70 11.13 6.04 -0.33
CA GLN A 70 12.12 6.23 0.72
C GLN A 70 13.12 7.37 0.42
N PRO A 71 13.68 7.52 -0.81
CA PRO A 71 14.55 8.65 -1.14
C PRO A 71 13.89 10.02 -1.03
N TRP A 72 12.56 10.08 -1.09
CA TRP A 72 11.76 11.29 -0.94
C TRP A 72 11.40 11.58 0.53
N GLY A 73 11.78 10.70 1.47
CA GLY A 73 11.37 10.77 2.87
C GLY A 73 9.88 10.49 3.08
N LEU A 74 9.21 9.92 2.08
CA LEU A 74 7.78 9.63 2.09
C LEU A 74 7.53 8.14 2.31
N ARG A 75 6.32 7.82 2.75
CA ARG A 75 5.80 6.44 2.82
C ARG A 75 4.54 6.31 1.97
N ALA A 76 4.37 5.13 1.40
CA ALA A 76 3.14 4.72 0.76
C ALA A 76 2.03 4.61 1.82
N ARG A 77 0.79 4.90 1.40
CA ARG A 77 -0.38 4.75 2.27
C ARG A 77 -0.51 3.29 2.74
N ALA A 78 -0.81 3.09 4.01
CA ALA A 78 -1.12 1.75 4.52
C ALA A 78 -2.41 1.19 3.88
N PRO A 79 -2.47 -0.13 3.61
CA PRO A 79 -3.67 -0.75 3.04
C PRO A 79 -4.81 -0.81 4.06
N VAL A 80 -6.02 -0.49 3.63
CA VAL A 80 -7.23 -0.56 4.47
C VAL A 80 -7.85 -1.96 4.39
N LEU A 81 -8.40 -2.45 5.50
CA LEU A 81 -9.04 -3.77 5.51
C LEU A 81 -10.27 -3.77 4.60
N GLY A 82 -10.34 -4.76 3.69
CA GLY A 82 -11.43 -4.89 2.73
C GLY A 82 -11.29 -4.03 1.47
N GLU A 83 -10.23 -3.23 1.37
CA GLU A 83 -9.94 -2.50 0.13
C GLU A 83 -9.48 -3.46 -0.97
N PRO A 84 -10.06 -3.38 -2.19
CA PRO A 84 -9.61 -4.20 -3.31
C PRO A 84 -8.19 -3.79 -3.74
N LEU A 85 -7.34 -4.79 -3.98
CA LEU A 85 -5.92 -4.59 -4.29
C LEU A 85 -5.69 -3.71 -5.53
N GLY A 86 -6.54 -3.82 -6.55
CA GLY A 86 -6.43 -3.03 -7.77
C GLY A 86 -6.59 -1.53 -7.54
N ASP A 87 -7.56 -1.14 -6.71
CA ASP A 87 -7.79 0.27 -6.39
C ASP A 87 -6.66 0.80 -5.51
N TYR A 88 -6.24 0.04 -4.49
CA TYR A 88 -5.10 0.37 -3.66
C TYR A 88 -3.82 0.61 -4.48
N ARG A 89 -3.51 -0.27 -5.45
CA ARG A 89 -2.38 -0.11 -6.37
C ARG A 89 -2.47 1.19 -7.16
N ARG A 90 -3.64 1.49 -7.73
CA ARG A 90 -3.87 2.71 -8.52
C ARG A 90 -3.70 3.99 -7.70
N GLU A 91 -4.14 3.99 -6.44
CA GLU A 91 -3.99 5.14 -5.56
C GLU A 91 -2.53 5.40 -5.18
N ILE A 92 -1.79 4.35 -4.87
CA ILE A 92 -0.34 4.47 -4.63
C ILE A 92 0.38 4.96 -5.88
N LEU A 93 0.07 4.42 -7.05
CA LEU A 93 0.70 4.90 -8.29
C LEU A 93 0.37 6.37 -8.56
N ASP A 94 -0.83 6.83 -8.23
CA ASP A 94 -1.17 8.24 -8.33
C ASP A 94 -0.39 9.10 -7.32
N GLN A 95 -0.15 8.60 -6.10
CA GLN A 95 0.74 9.25 -5.12
C GLN A 95 2.19 9.31 -5.63
N VAL A 96 2.70 8.21 -6.17
CA VAL A 96 4.07 8.07 -6.69
C VAL A 96 4.29 9.01 -7.88
N ARG A 97 3.38 9.05 -8.86
CA ARG A 97 3.57 9.90 -10.06
C ARG A 97 3.65 11.39 -9.72
N ARG A 98 3.02 11.84 -8.63
CA ARG A 98 3.03 13.26 -8.22
C ARG A 98 4.42 13.75 -7.80
N GLN A 99 5.32 12.83 -7.47
CA GLN A 99 6.72 13.15 -7.14
C GLN A 99 7.57 13.40 -8.40
N LEU A 100 7.13 12.94 -9.56
CA LEU A 100 7.84 13.20 -10.80
C LEU A 100 7.76 14.69 -11.18
N PRO A 101 8.75 15.25 -11.90
CA PRO A 101 8.67 16.59 -12.47
C PRO A 101 7.49 16.74 -13.44
N ASP A 102 6.98 17.97 -13.60
CA ASP A 102 5.89 18.28 -14.55
C ASP A 102 6.27 17.98 -16.01
N SER A 103 7.55 18.04 -16.34
CA SER A 103 8.11 17.70 -17.65
C SER A 103 8.16 16.18 -17.93
N HIS A 104 8.02 15.34 -16.90
CA HIS A 104 8.20 13.90 -17.06
C HIS A 104 6.97 13.24 -17.70
N GLN A 105 7.16 12.51 -18.80
CA GLN A 105 6.07 11.91 -19.58
C GLN A 105 5.13 11.03 -18.73
N LEU A 106 5.70 10.21 -17.84
CA LEU A 106 4.93 9.34 -16.94
C LEU A 106 4.06 10.09 -15.92
N ARG A 107 4.30 11.39 -15.66
CA ARG A 107 3.42 12.18 -14.78
C ARG A 107 2.07 12.45 -15.42
N ALA A 108 1.98 12.51 -16.75
CA ALA A 108 0.73 12.71 -17.47
C ALA A 108 -0.18 11.47 -17.43
N VAL A 109 0.40 10.28 -17.27
CA VAL A 109 -0.33 9.02 -17.19
C VAL A 109 -1.19 9.00 -15.93
N ARG A 110 -2.49 8.66 -16.06
CA ARG A 110 -3.42 8.57 -14.93
C ARG A 110 -3.71 7.10 -14.59
N PRO A 111 -3.10 6.52 -13.53
CA PRO A 111 -3.22 5.10 -13.21
C PRO A 111 -4.67 4.63 -13.00
N ARG A 112 -5.53 5.51 -12.46
CA ARG A 112 -6.95 5.22 -12.22
C ARG A 112 -7.75 4.90 -13.49
N ARG A 113 -7.28 5.28 -14.67
CA ARG A 113 -7.97 5.07 -15.95
C ARG A 113 -7.39 3.92 -16.78
N LEU A 114 -6.34 3.27 -16.28
CA LEU A 114 -5.67 2.19 -17.00
C LEU A 114 -6.30 0.84 -16.67
N ASP A 115 -6.36 -0.01 -17.68
CA ASP A 115 -6.67 -1.43 -17.53
C ASP A 115 -5.57 -2.14 -16.75
N ALA A 116 -5.89 -3.32 -16.20
CA ALA A 116 -4.97 -4.08 -15.36
C ALA A 116 -3.65 -4.42 -16.09
N ASP A 117 -3.73 -4.86 -17.34
CA ASP A 117 -2.57 -5.24 -18.15
C ASP A 117 -1.64 -4.03 -18.43
N ALA A 118 -2.23 -2.87 -18.73
CA ALA A 118 -1.48 -1.64 -18.94
C ALA A 118 -0.83 -1.14 -17.63
N LEU A 119 -1.52 -1.33 -16.50
CA LEU A 119 -1.01 -0.97 -15.18
C LEU A 119 0.20 -1.83 -14.80
N ASP A 120 0.17 -3.12 -15.08
CA ASP A 120 1.28 -4.03 -14.83
C ASP A 120 2.54 -3.67 -15.63
N ALA A 121 2.38 -3.18 -16.87
CA ALA A 121 3.49 -2.71 -17.70
C ALA A 121 4.07 -1.36 -17.24
N ILE A 122 3.23 -0.44 -16.76
CA ILE A 122 3.62 0.93 -16.39
C ILE A 122 4.14 1.01 -14.95
N GLU A 123 3.63 0.18 -14.03
CA GLU A 123 4.05 0.16 -12.62
C GLU A 123 5.57 0.14 -12.43
N PRO A 124 6.34 -0.83 -12.99
CA PRO A 124 7.78 -0.88 -12.78
C PRO A 124 8.49 0.34 -13.36
N GLN A 125 7.99 0.87 -14.48
CA GLN A 125 8.54 2.08 -15.11
C GLN A 125 8.35 3.30 -14.23
N LEU A 126 7.16 3.46 -13.64
CA LEU A 126 6.83 4.59 -12.76
C LEU A 126 7.65 4.54 -11.47
N LEU A 127 7.72 3.38 -10.81
CA LEU A 127 8.49 3.20 -9.58
C LEU A 127 9.98 3.45 -9.82
N ASN A 128 10.52 2.98 -10.94
CA ASN A 128 11.92 3.24 -11.29
C ASN A 128 12.17 4.72 -11.62
N ALA A 129 11.28 5.35 -12.40
CA ALA A 129 11.39 6.76 -12.73
C ALA A 129 11.37 7.65 -11.48
N VAL A 130 10.55 7.34 -10.48
CA VAL A 130 10.51 8.09 -9.21
C VAL A 130 11.78 7.90 -8.39
N ARG A 131 12.39 6.71 -8.42
CA ARG A 131 13.69 6.47 -7.79
C ARG A 131 14.80 7.30 -8.43
N VAL A 132 14.84 7.34 -9.76
CA VAL A 132 15.82 8.13 -10.51
C VAL A 132 15.58 9.63 -10.32
N ALA A 133 14.33 10.08 -10.35
CA ALA A 133 13.98 11.47 -10.11
C ALA A 133 14.39 11.94 -8.71
N ALA A 134 14.42 11.04 -7.71
CA ALA A 134 14.85 11.38 -6.36
C ALA A 134 16.32 11.83 -6.27
N THR A 135 17.17 11.38 -7.20
CA THR A 135 18.59 11.74 -7.22
C THR A 135 18.89 12.96 -8.08
N GLN A 136 17.92 13.44 -8.86
CA GLN A 136 18.08 14.58 -9.76
C GLN A 136 17.84 15.91 -9.02
N PRO A 137 18.75 16.90 -9.18
CA PRO A 137 18.63 18.20 -8.54
C PRO A 137 17.46 19.03 -9.07
N ASP A 138 17.07 18.82 -10.33
CA ASP A 138 15.98 19.56 -11.00
C ASP A 138 14.62 19.40 -10.31
N THR A 139 14.46 18.33 -9.53
CA THR A 139 13.22 18.03 -8.80
C THR A 139 13.08 18.81 -7.50
N VAL A 140 14.14 19.48 -7.05
CA VAL A 140 14.15 20.27 -5.83
C VAL A 140 13.89 21.73 -6.19
N PRO A 141 12.92 22.41 -5.55
CA PRO A 141 12.70 23.84 -5.76
C PRO A 141 13.96 24.66 -5.49
N GLN A 142 14.17 25.73 -6.27
CA GLN A 142 15.34 26.59 -6.10
C GLN A 142 15.40 27.17 -4.68
N GLY A 143 16.60 27.17 -4.09
CA GLY A 143 16.85 27.63 -2.71
C GLY A 143 16.50 26.62 -1.62
N GLN A 144 16.01 25.42 -1.97
CA GLN A 144 15.77 24.34 -1.02
C GLN A 144 16.77 23.20 -1.21
N LEU A 145 17.02 22.45 -0.14
CA LEU A 145 17.78 21.20 -0.17
C LEU A 145 16.87 20.07 0.31
N ARG A 146 16.90 18.94 -0.39
CA ARG A 146 16.25 17.71 0.01
C ARG A 146 17.27 16.75 0.60
N ALA A 147 16.98 16.22 1.79
CA ALA A 147 17.73 15.12 2.36
C ALA A 147 17.30 13.80 1.71
N VAL A 148 18.25 13.09 1.12
CA VAL A 148 18.09 11.73 0.61
C VAL A 148 18.82 10.80 1.55
N HIS A 149 18.06 9.91 2.19
CA HIS A 149 18.60 8.92 3.12
C HIS A 149 18.91 7.63 2.37
N ASP A 150 20.16 7.19 2.47
CA ASP A 150 20.69 6.00 1.85
C ASP A 150 21.26 5.08 2.93
N ILE A 151 21.11 3.77 2.78
CA ILE A 151 21.64 2.77 3.72
C ILE A 151 22.64 1.94 2.94
N ASP A 152 23.92 2.05 3.29
CA ASP A 152 25.00 1.28 2.66
C ASP A 152 24.89 -0.21 3.02
N GLN A 153 25.61 -1.06 2.28
CA GLN A 153 25.70 -2.51 2.52
C GLN A 153 26.15 -2.85 3.96
N ASN A 154 26.91 -1.96 4.59
CA ASN A 154 27.38 -2.07 5.96
C ASN A 154 26.38 -1.58 7.02
N GLY A 155 25.17 -1.18 6.62
CA GLY A 155 24.14 -0.62 7.51
C GLY A 155 24.38 0.83 7.93
N LEU A 156 25.37 1.50 7.35
CA LEU A 156 25.64 2.92 7.61
C LEU A 156 24.58 3.78 6.95
N LYS A 157 23.97 4.68 7.73
CA LYS A 157 23.00 5.67 7.25
C LYS A 157 23.74 6.88 6.72
N ILE A 158 23.66 7.11 5.42
CA ILE A 158 24.25 8.26 4.74
C ILE A 158 23.12 9.21 4.35
N THR A 159 23.23 10.47 4.76
CA THR A 159 22.29 11.52 4.34
C THR A 159 22.96 12.40 3.29
N LYS A 160 22.46 12.34 2.06
CA LYS A 160 22.91 13.16 0.93
C LYS A 160 21.97 14.35 0.78
N TRP A 161 22.48 15.56 0.72
CA TRP A 161 21.67 16.76 0.46
C TRP A 161 21.73 17.10 -1.02
N ILE A 162 20.57 17.15 -1.66
CA ILE A 162 20.42 17.43 -3.09
C ILE A 162 19.66 18.75 -3.25
N GLY A 163 20.14 19.63 -4.12
CA GLY A 163 19.46 20.84 -4.54
C GLY A 163 20.05 21.38 -5.84
N GLN A 164 19.38 22.34 -6.46
CA GLN A 164 19.86 23.00 -7.69
C GLN A 164 21.12 23.81 -7.42
N ASP A 165 21.09 24.60 -6.34
CA ASP A 165 22.23 25.38 -5.86
C ASP A 165 22.64 24.88 -4.47
N SER A 166 23.95 24.65 -4.28
CA SER A 166 24.49 24.36 -2.97
C SER A 166 24.85 25.67 -2.28
N PHE A 167 24.52 25.84 -0.99
CA PHE A 167 25.04 26.97 -0.20
C PHE A 167 26.57 27.03 -0.24
N ILE A 168 27.25 25.89 -0.44
CA ILE A 168 28.70 25.81 -0.60
C ILE A 168 29.17 26.56 -1.85
N HIS A 169 28.33 26.66 -2.90
CA HIS A 169 28.65 27.42 -4.10
C HIS A 169 28.95 28.89 -3.79
N GLU A 170 28.23 29.51 -2.84
CA GLU A 170 28.52 30.88 -2.40
C GLU A 170 29.86 31.02 -1.67
N PHE A 171 30.39 29.92 -1.12
CA PHE A 171 31.71 29.84 -0.50
C PHE A 171 32.82 29.46 -1.49
N THR A 172 32.48 29.18 -2.75
CA THR A 172 33.49 28.94 -3.80
C THR A 172 34.08 30.23 -4.35
N ARG A 173 35.25 30.13 -4.98
CA ARG A 173 36.11 31.26 -5.34
C ARG A 173 35.45 32.24 -6.33
N PRO A 174 35.87 33.54 -6.33
CA PRO A 174 36.95 34.13 -5.55
C PRO A 174 36.52 34.39 -4.11
N GLY A 175 37.32 33.93 -3.14
CA GLY A 175 37.01 34.08 -1.71
C GLY A 175 36.68 35.53 -1.38
N ARG A 176 35.45 35.77 -0.92
CA ARG A 176 35.02 37.09 -0.47
C ARG A 176 35.74 37.38 0.85
N HIS A 177 36.67 38.31 0.84
CA HIS A 177 37.33 38.78 2.05
C HIS A 177 36.57 39.99 2.60
N ALA A 178 36.09 39.89 3.83
CA ALA A 178 35.60 41.06 4.55
C ALA A 178 36.80 41.83 5.10
N ARG A 179 37.00 43.07 4.65
CA ARG A 179 38.01 43.95 5.23
C ARG A 179 37.41 44.61 6.47
N ILE A 180 37.74 44.09 7.65
CA ILE A 180 37.33 44.71 8.92
C ILE A 180 38.06 46.04 9.04
N ARG A 181 37.31 47.15 9.16
CA ARG A 181 37.89 48.48 9.40
C ARG A 181 38.39 48.54 10.83
N THR A 182 39.70 48.34 11.02
CA THR A 182 40.41 48.75 12.24
C THR A 182 40.69 50.26 12.21
N PRO A 183 40.77 50.94 13.37
CA PRO A 183 41.01 52.38 13.46
C PRO A 183 42.25 52.87 12.69
N ASP A 184 43.28 52.02 12.57
CA ASP A 184 44.54 52.34 11.90
C ASP A 184 44.48 52.35 10.36
N ASN A 185 43.41 51.81 9.75
CA ASN A 185 43.26 51.71 8.29
C ASN A 185 42.29 52.73 7.69
N TYR A 186 42.00 53.82 8.42
CA TYR A 186 41.14 54.92 7.97
C TYR A 186 41.90 55.87 7.04
N GLN A 187 42.35 55.39 5.87
CA GLN A 187 42.71 56.29 4.77
C GLN A 187 41.59 56.26 3.74
N ASP A 188 40.85 57.36 3.70
CA ASP A 188 39.83 57.68 2.71
C ASP A 188 40.40 57.50 1.30
N ARG A 189 39.89 56.52 0.56
CA ARG A 189 39.97 56.54 -0.90
C ARG A 189 38.59 56.90 -1.43
N PRO A 190 38.49 57.86 -2.38
CA PRO A 190 37.22 58.23 -2.97
C PRO A 190 36.69 57.05 -3.78
N PHE A 191 35.42 56.71 -3.53
CA PHE A 191 34.64 55.80 -4.35
C PHE A 191 34.57 56.33 -5.78
N PHE A 192 35.25 55.67 -6.73
CA PHE A 192 34.92 55.80 -8.14
C PHE A 192 34.52 54.44 -8.72
N ARG A 193 33.24 54.40 -9.12
CA ARG A 193 32.46 53.51 -9.99
C ARG A 193 32.84 52.03 -10.05
#